data_AF-A0A2W4RJ11-F1
#
_entry.id   AF-A0A2W4RJ11-F1
#
_cell.length_a   1.000
_cell.length_b   1.000
_cell.length_c   1.000
_cell.angle_alpha   90.00
_cell.angle_beta   90.00
_cell.angle_gamma   90.00
#
_symmetry.space_group_name_H-M   'P 1'
#
loop_
_entity.id
_entity.type
_entity.pdbx_description
1 polymer ?
#
loop_
_entity_poly.entity_id
_entity_poly.type
_entity_poly.pdbx_seq_one_letter_code
_entity_poly.pdbx_strand_id
1 'polypeptide(L)'
;MKPITKPLYRVDGVHGLFADAAAWDQASGELFFISLWGRDTAIQELLARLSLPAGQGGFSSFNLTASDGGKTLISVSNPGRLDKLSGRMPTANLFGALAHAWVFVPSIRHPDFAGHRALMIAQGGGHDLGLGDDAFISDAVWPLFKDASHLPLLDEWRKDVIRVAVEHGWLKCHGGLAVDVLEIDLSAPDYETVICDLIRAGQLRLPGESSPPVHSDNGGGPAENADSPSPGNKRLTGEGLESHLCQFSGTENWYRHGLVKGMLYTDGVKSFAEKGGAEGAYWFLDVVATEIFPLLRNEPFLSIVLSVQGRKATVKVVDGNCQMLWEKRIDFTDMQTGDWKFYLTDNVLLLPGEY
;
A
#
# COMPACT_ATOMS: atom_id res chain seq x y z
N MET A 1 -18.62 -33.64 -19.93
CA MET A 1 -18.49 -32.22 -19.50
C MET A 1 -19.81 -31.53 -19.79
N LYS A 2 -20.55 -31.07 -18.78
CA LYS A 2 -21.63 -30.09 -19.01
C LYS A 2 -20.95 -28.83 -19.55
N PRO A 3 -21.40 -28.23 -20.67
CA PRO A 3 -20.91 -26.93 -21.08
C PRO A 3 -21.21 -25.95 -19.94
N ILE A 4 -20.18 -25.33 -19.37
CA ILE A 4 -20.35 -24.20 -18.48
C ILE A 4 -20.81 -23.05 -19.39
N THR A 5 -22.12 -22.87 -19.51
CA THR A 5 -22.69 -21.72 -20.23
C THR A 5 -22.48 -20.48 -19.37
N LYS A 6 -21.31 -19.84 -19.48
CA LYS A 6 -21.14 -18.48 -18.96
C LYS A 6 -21.99 -17.54 -19.82
N PRO A 7 -22.88 -16.73 -19.21
CA PRO A 7 -23.71 -15.80 -19.97
C PRO A 7 -22.84 -14.73 -20.64
N LEU A 8 -23.17 -14.39 -21.88
CA LEU A 8 -22.61 -13.24 -22.60
C LEU A 8 -23.56 -12.05 -22.44
N TYR A 9 -23.00 -10.89 -22.14
CA TYR A 9 -23.73 -9.65 -21.94
C TYR A 9 -23.51 -8.73 -23.13
N ARG A 10 -24.58 -8.25 -23.75
CA ARG A 10 -24.45 -7.31 -24.87
C ARG A 10 -24.06 -5.92 -24.35
N VAL A 11 -23.07 -5.29 -24.96
CA VAL A 11 -22.75 -3.88 -24.71
C VAL A 11 -23.73 -3.02 -25.51
N ASP A 12 -24.67 -2.38 -24.83
CA ASP A 12 -25.64 -1.52 -25.48
C ASP A 12 -24.96 -0.30 -26.12
N GLY A 13 -25.39 0.04 -27.34
CA GLY A 13 -24.88 1.19 -28.09
C GLY A 13 -23.70 0.90 -29.02
N VAL A 14 -23.13 -0.31 -29.01
CA VAL A 14 -22.15 -0.79 -30.01
C VAL A 14 -22.61 -2.14 -30.55
N HIS A 15 -22.87 -2.23 -31.85
CA HIS A 15 -23.48 -3.41 -32.44
C HIS A 15 -22.49 -4.59 -32.58
N GLY A 16 -22.85 -5.74 -32.01
CA GLY A 16 -22.06 -6.97 -32.10
C GLY A 16 -20.85 -6.99 -31.15
N LEU A 17 -20.92 -6.23 -30.06
CA LEU A 17 -19.95 -6.25 -28.96
C LEU A 17 -20.59 -6.88 -27.72
N PHE A 18 -19.87 -7.81 -27.12
CA PHE A 18 -20.33 -8.60 -25.98
C PHE A 18 -19.26 -8.65 -24.89
N ALA A 19 -19.68 -8.80 -23.64
CA ALA A 19 -18.80 -9.01 -22.49
C ALA A 19 -19.06 -10.39 -21.88
N ASP A 20 -18.00 -11.13 -21.57
CA ASP A 20 -18.07 -12.41 -20.84
C ASP A 20 -17.64 -12.28 -19.38
N ALA A 21 -16.99 -11.17 -19.02
CA ALA A 21 -16.67 -10.80 -17.65
C ALA A 21 -16.61 -9.28 -17.48
N ALA A 22 -17.04 -8.78 -16.33
CA ALA A 22 -16.93 -7.36 -15.97
C ALA A 22 -16.96 -7.19 -14.45
N ALA A 23 -16.22 -6.24 -13.91
CA ALA A 23 -16.28 -5.85 -12.51
C ALA A 23 -16.27 -4.31 -12.39
N TRP A 24 -17.06 -3.80 -11.46
CA TRP A 24 -17.26 -2.37 -11.23
C TRP A 24 -17.52 -2.10 -9.76
N ASP A 25 -17.27 -0.86 -9.34
CA ASP A 25 -17.60 -0.37 -8.02
C ASP A 25 -19.12 -0.38 -7.82
N GLN A 26 -19.60 -1.12 -6.82
CA GLN A 26 -21.04 -1.29 -6.58
C GLN A 26 -21.74 -0.01 -6.13
N ALA A 27 -21.02 0.95 -5.54
CA ALA A 27 -21.57 2.22 -5.09
C ALA A 27 -21.61 3.26 -6.21
N SER A 28 -20.52 3.39 -6.99
CA SER A 28 -20.40 4.43 -8.02
C SER A 28 -20.78 3.96 -9.44
N GLY A 29 -20.78 2.65 -9.68
CA GLY A 29 -20.90 2.06 -11.01
C GLY A 29 -19.62 2.12 -11.85
N GLU A 30 -18.52 2.64 -11.30
CA GLU A 30 -17.28 2.87 -12.05
C GLU A 30 -16.60 1.56 -12.42
N LEU A 31 -16.20 1.45 -13.68
CA LEU A 31 -15.57 0.25 -14.23
C LEU A 31 -14.18 0.01 -13.65
N PHE A 32 -13.94 -1.20 -13.13
CA PHE A 32 -12.59 -1.69 -12.81
C PHE A 32 -12.00 -2.53 -13.96
N PHE A 33 -12.80 -3.43 -14.51
CA PHE A 33 -12.36 -4.40 -15.51
C PHE A 33 -13.52 -4.84 -16.40
N ILE A 34 -13.29 -5.02 -17.70
CA ILE A 34 -14.21 -5.67 -18.61
C ILE A 34 -13.46 -6.48 -19.67
N SER A 35 -13.95 -7.68 -19.94
CA SER A 35 -13.50 -8.56 -21.01
C SER A 35 -14.53 -8.54 -22.14
N LEU A 36 -14.08 -8.16 -23.33
CA LEU A 36 -14.91 -7.81 -24.49
C LEU A 36 -14.60 -8.68 -25.70
N TRP A 37 -15.64 -9.18 -26.34
CA TRP A 37 -15.61 -9.97 -27.57
C TRP A 37 -16.42 -9.29 -28.67
N GLY A 38 -15.83 -9.17 -29.86
CA GLY A 38 -16.51 -8.59 -31.02
C GLY A 38 -15.61 -8.49 -32.24
N ARG A 39 -16.10 -7.87 -33.32
CA ARG A 39 -15.25 -7.49 -34.45
C ARG A 39 -14.27 -6.39 -34.02
N ASP A 40 -13.09 -6.35 -34.63
CA ASP A 40 -12.07 -5.32 -34.37
C ASP A 40 -12.67 -3.90 -34.46
N THR A 41 -13.50 -3.65 -35.47
CA THR A 41 -14.21 -2.37 -35.65
C THR A 41 -15.16 -2.02 -34.50
N ALA A 42 -15.82 -3.00 -33.88
CA ALA A 42 -16.73 -2.77 -32.77
C ALA A 42 -15.96 -2.45 -31.47
N ILE A 43 -14.85 -3.13 -31.23
CA ILE A 43 -13.95 -2.82 -30.10
C ILE A 43 -13.37 -1.41 -30.26
N GLN A 44 -12.87 -1.07 -31.45
CA GLN A 44 -12.35 0.28 -31.72
C GLN A 44 -13.43 1.36 -31.63
N GLU A 45 -14.66 1.07 -32.07
CA GLU A 45 -15.79 1.98 -31.90
C GLU A 45 -16.05 2.28 -30.42
N LEU A 46 -16.12 1.25 -29.56
CA LEU A 46 -16.30 1.45 -28.12
C LEU A 46 -15.16 2.30 -27.53
N LEU A 47 -13.90 1.91 -27.80
CA LEU A 47 -12.74 2.62 -27.26
C LEU A 47 -12.69 4.09 -27.71
N ALA A 48 -12.98 4.35 -28.99
CA ALA A 48 -13.04 5.71 -29.52
C ALA A 48 -14.13 6.52 -28.81
N ARG A 49 -15.32 5.92 -28.61
CA ARG A 49 -16.42 6.59 -27.91
C ARG A 49 -16.11 6.83 -26.44
N LEU A 50 -15.43 5.91 -25.76
CA LEU A 50 -14.96 6.15 -24.39
C LEU A 50 -14.01 7.34 -24.33
N SER A 51 -13.15 7.56 -25.35
CA SER A 51 -12.23 8.70 -25.37
C SER A 51 -12.84 10.04 -25.78
N LEU A 52 -14.08 10.08 -26.25
CA LEU A 52 -14.74 11.30 -26.72
C LEU A 52 -15.57 11.97 -25.62
N PRO A 53 -15.71 13.31 -25.62
CA PRO A 53 -16.67 13.99 -24.76
C PRO A 53 -18.13 13.57 -25.07
N ALA A 54 -19.00 13.57 -24.06
CA ALA A 54 -20.41 13.18 -24.21
C ALA A 54 -21.14 13.94 -25.34
N GLY A 55 -20.85 15.24 -25.50
CA GLY A 55 -21.42 16.08 -26.57
C GLY A 55 -20.97 15.73 -28.00
N GLN A 56 -19.99 14.84 -28.16
CA GLN A 56 -19.47 14.39 -29.46
C GLN A 56 -19.76 12.89 -29.69
N GLY A 57 -20.78 12.35 -29.03
CA GLY A 57 -21.15 10.93 -29.12
C GLY A 57 -20.31 10.00 -28.25
N GLY A 58 -19.54 10.57 -27.31
CA GLY A 58 -18.74 9.82 -26.36
C GLY A 58 -19.56 9.11 -25.29
N PHE A 59 -18.96 8.09 -24.68
CA PHE A 59 -19.54 7.27 -23.62
C PHE A 59 -18.87 7.58 -22.28
N SER A 60 -19.64 8.17 -21.37
CA SER A 60 -19.33 8.18 -19.94
C SER A 60 -20.00 7.03 -19.19
N SER A 61 -20.93 6.31 -19.84
CA SER A 61 -21.55 5.09 -19.32
C SER A 61 -22.19 4.27 -20.45
N PHE A 62 -22.40 2.98 -20.22
CA PHE A 62 -23.11 2.07 -21.12
C PHE A 62 -23.81 0.96 -20.32
N ASN A 63 -24.84 0.32 -20.91
CA ASN A 63 -25.51 -0.81 -20.26
C ASN A 63 -24.94 -2.14 -20.75
N LEU A 64 -24.74 -3.07 -19.82
CA LEU A 64 -24.57 -4.50 -20.10
C LEU A 64 -25.94 -5.17 -20.01
N THR A 65 -26.42 -5.71 -21.13
CA THR A 65 -27.71 -6.39 -21.22
C THR A 65 -27.51 -7.91 -21.22
N ALA A 66 -28.05 -8.58 -20.22
CA ALA A 66 -28.10 -10.04 -20.10
C ALA A 66 -29.13 -10.66 -21.07
N SER A 67 -29.03 -11.97 -21.30
CA SER A 67 -29.93 -12.71 -22.20
C SER A 67 -31.39 -12.74 -21.75
N ASP A 68 -31.64 -12.58 -20.45
CA ASP A 68 -32.98 -12.49 -19.86
C ASP A 68 -33.56 -11.06 -19.89
N GLY A 69 -32.80 -10.09 -20.42
CA GLY A 69 -33.17 -8.68 -20.50
C GLY A 69 -32.73 -7.84 -19.30
N GLY A 70 -32.10 -8.43 -18.27
CA GLY A 70 -31.51 -7.69 -17.16
C GLY A 70 -30.45 -6.70 -17.65
N LYS A 71 -30.44 -5.48 -17.10
CA LYS A 71 -29.50 -4.42 -17.48
C LYS A 71 -28.69 -3.94 -16.30
N THR A 72 -27.38 -3.81 -16.50
CA THR A 72 -26.45 -3.23 -15.53
C THR A 72 -25.79 -2.01 -16.15
N LEU A 73 -25.92 -0.84 -15.50
CA LEU A 73 -25.27 0.39 -15.94
C LEU A 73 -23.82 0.42 -15.46
N ILE A 74 -22.89 0.59 -16.39
CA ILE A 74 -21.45 0.72 -16.14
C ILE A 74 -21.03 2.14 -16.46
N SER A 75 -20.37 2.79 -15.52
CA SER A 75 -19.82 4.14 -15.65
C SER A 75 -18.33 4.09 -16.00
N VAL A 76 -17.90 5.05 -16.81
CA VAL A 76 -16.50 5.29 -17.15
C VAL A 76 -16.27 6.79 -17.04
N SER A 77 -15.91 7.24 -15.84
CA SER A 77 -15.72 8.66 -15.54
C SER A 77 -14.41 9.21 -16.12
N ASN A 78 -13.33 8.41 -16.11
CA ASN A 78 -12.02 8.82 -16.59
C ASN A 78 -11.41 7.78 -17.56
N PRO A 79 -11.82 7.81 -18.84
CA PRO A 79 -11.40 6.83 -19.85
C PRO A 79 -9.89 6.87 -20.13
N GLY A 80 -9.23 8.03 -19.94
CA GLY A 80 -7.79 8.18 -20.12
C GLY A 80 -6.95 7.47 -19.06
N ARG A 81 -7.58 7.03 -17.96
CA ARG A 81 -6.95 6.23 -16.92
C ARG A 81 -7.12 4.73 -17.13
N LEU A 82 -7.75 4.27 -18.23
CA LEU A 82 -7.92 2.84 -18.50
C LEU A 82 -6.80 2.32 -19.40
N ASP A 83 -6.26 1.16 -19.03
CA ASP A 83 -5.37 0.37 -19.86
C ASP A 83 -6.14 -0.63 -20.71
N LYS A 84 -5.50 -1.08 -21.78
CA LYS A 84 -6.07 -2.05 -22.71
C LYS A 84 -5.10 -3.13 -23.11
N LEU A 85 -5.63 -4.34 -23.26
CA LEU A 85 -4.97 -5.45 -23.93
C LEU A 85 -5.90 -5.98 -25.00
N SER A 86 -5.35 -6.40 -26.13
CA SER A 86 -6.19 -6.96 -27.19
C SER A 86 -5.45 -8.06 -27.95
N GLY A 87 -6.22 -9.02 -28.43
CA GLY A 87 -5.76 -10.12 -29.26
C GLY A 87 -6.77 -10.40 -30.36
N ARG A 88 -6.30 -10.98 -31.46
CA ARG A 88 -7.15 -11.43 -32.57
C ARG A 88 -7.16 -12.94 -32.59
N MET A 89 -8.34 -13.52 -32.77
CA MET A 89 -8.45 -14.95 -32.97
C MET A 89 -7.91 -15.34 -34.35
N PRO A 90 -7.34 -16.55 -34.50
CA PRO A 90 -6.92 -17.07 -35.79
C PRO A 90 -8.07 -17.02 -36.79
N THR A 91 -7.80 -16.64 -38.04
CA THR A 91 -8.85 -16.48 -39.08
C THR A 91 -9.58 -17.77 -39.43
N ALA A 92 -9.02 -18.94 -39.11
CA ALA A 92 -9.64 -20.25 -39.24
C ALA A 92 -10.59 -20.57 -38.07
N ASN A 93 -11.53 -19.68 -37.76
CA ASN A 93 -12.54 -19.90 -36.73
C ASN A 93 -13.96 -19.70 -37.29
N LEU A 94 -14.97 -20.27 -36.62
CA LEU A 94 -16.38 -20.25 -37.05
C LEU A 94 -17.02 -18.84 -37.05
N PHE A 95 -16.40 -17.87 -36.37
CA PHE A 95 -16.90 -16.51 -36.15
C PHE A 95 -16.20 -15.46 -37.02
N GLY A 96 -15.27 -15.87 -37.88
CA GLY A 96 -14.48 -14.97 -38.73
C GLY A 96 -13.45 -14.15 -37.94
N ALA A 97 -13.26 -12.88 -38.34
CA ALA A 97 -12.30 -11.97 -37.69
C ALA A 97 -12.82 -11.48 -36.31
N LEU A 98 -12.79 -12.37 -35.32
CA LEU A 98 -13.13 -12.09 -33.94
C LEU A 98 -11.92 -11.55 -33.19
N ALA A 99 -12.13 -10.51 -32.41
CA ALA A 99 -11.14 -9.91 -31.52
C ALA A 99 -11.62 -10.00 -30.07
N HIS A 100 -10.64 -10.05 -29.17
CA HIS A 100 -10.81 -10.04 -27.73
C HIS A 100 -10.06 -8.85 -27.17
N ALA A 101 -10.67 -8.11 -26.26
CA ALA A 101 -10.02 -7.01 -25.58
C ALA A 101 -10.35 -7.00 -24.09
N TRP A 102 -9.35 -6.70 -23.28
CA TRP A 102 -9.54 -6.32 -21.88
C TRP A 102 -9.36 -4.82 -21.75
N VAL A 103 -10.28 -4.19 -21.03
CA VAL A 103 -10.20 -2.79 -20.64
C VAL A 103 -10.29 -2.72 -19.13
N PHE A 104 -9.33 -2.08 -18.47
CA PHE A 104 -9.20 -2.16 -17.02
C PHE A 104 -8.42 -0.99 -16.42
N VAL A 105 -8.56 -0.77 -15.12
CA VAL A 105 -7.77 0.24 -14.40
C VAL A 105 -6.32 -0.27 -14.21
N PRO A 106 -5.28 0.53 -14.50
CA PRO A 106 -3.87 0.14 -14.44
C PRO A 106 -3.43 -0.42 -13.08
N SER A 107 -4.09 0.01 -11.99
CA SER A 107 -3.80 -0.46 -10.62
C SER A 107 -4.04 -1.97 -10.42
N ILE A 108 -4.79 -2.62 -11.31
CA ILE A 108 -4.93 -4.10 -11.31
C ILE A 108 -3.62 -4.79 -11.70
N ARG A 109 -2.77 -4.15 -12.51
CA ARG A 109 -1.44 -4.68 -12.89
C ARG A 109 -0.31 -4.10 -12.07
N HIS A 110 -0.50 -2.87 -11.61
CA HIS A 110 0.51 -2.09 -10.90
C HIS A 110 -0.13 -1.54 -9.62
N PRO A 111 -0.26 -2.35 -8.56
CA PRO A 111 -0.75 -1.88 -7.27
C PRO A 111 -0.01 -0.63 -6.79
N ASP A 112 -0.73 0.27 -6.14
CA ASP A 112 -0.18 1.52 -5.61
C ASP A 112 0.24 1.32 -4.15
N PHE A 113 1.36 0.61 -3.95
CA PHE A 113 1.87 0.34 -2.60
C PHE A 113 2.33 1.61 -1.87
N ALA A 114 2.77 2.63 -2.61
CA ALA A 114 3.10 3.94 -2.03
C ALA A 114 1.86 4.64 -1.46
N GLY A 115 0.73 4.56 -2.16
CA GLY A 115 -0.57 5.02 -1.69
C GLY A 115 -1.31 4.04 -0.78
N HIS A 116 -0.69 2.93 -0.38
CA HIS A 116 -1.28 1.86 0.43
C HIS A 116 -2.58 1.27 -0.13
N ARG A 117 -2.63 1.14 -1.47
CA ARG A 117 -3.82 0.68 -2.21
C ARG A 117 -3.47 -0.42 -3.20
N ALA A 118 -4.33 -1.42 -3.28
CA ALA A 118 -4.18 -2.51 -4.24
C ALA A 118 -5.53 -3.00 -4.75
N LEU A 119 -5.56 -3.45 -6.01
CA LEU A 119 -6.71 -4.14 -6.60
C LEU A 119 -6.27 -5.53 -7.07
N MET A 120 -7.15 -6.52 -6.88
CA MET A 120 -6.94 -7.87 -7.37
C MET A 120 -8.21 -8.41 -8.04
N ILE A 121 -8.07 -8.99 -9.24
CA ILE A 121 -9.17 -9.72 -9.88
C ILE A 121 -9.21 -11.15 -9.33
N ALA A 122 -10.39 -11.58 -8.89
CA ALA A 122 -10.66 -12.95 -8.46
C ALA A 122 -11.68 -13.61 -9.39
N GLN A 123 -11.66 -14.94 -9.48
CA GLN A 123 -12.67 -15.67 -10.24
C GLN A 123 -14.03 -15.56 -9.54
N GLY A 124 -15.00 -14.97 -10.23
CA GLY A 124 -16.36 -14.81 -9.72
C GLY A 124 -17.19 -16.08 -9.91
N GLY A 125 -18.05 -16.38 -8.94
CA GLY A 125 -18.79 -17.66 -8.90
C GLY A 125 -20.20 -17.59 -8.28
N GLY A 126 -20.67 -16.41 -7.91
CA GLY A 126 -21.95 -16.25 -7.22
C GLY A 126 -21.82 -16.51 -5.72
N HIS A 127 -21.75 -15.42 -4.96
CA HIS A 127 -22.09 -15.27 -3.54
C HIS A 127 -21.07 -15.67 -2.46
N ASP A 128 -19.86 -16.11 -2.79
CA ASP A 128 -18.77 -16.08 -1.80
C ASP A 128 -17.45 -15.70 -2.48
N LEU A 129 -16.83 -14.64 -1.99
CA LEU A 129 -15.71 -13.93 -2.59
C LEU A 129 -14.37 -14.64 -2.34
N GLY A 130 -14.43 -15.91 -1.93
CA GLY A 130 -13.30 -16.61 -1.36
C GLY A 130 -12.79 -16.00 -0.06
N LEU A 131 -13.44 -14.96 0.49
CA LEU A 131 -13.11 -14.44 1.83
C LEU A 131 -13.50 -15.43 2.94
N GLY A 132 -14.32 -16.45 2.63
CA GLY A 132 -14.48 -17.64 3.47
C GLY A 132 -13.46 -18.75 3.20
N ASP A 133 -12.72 -18.68 2.09
CA ASP A 133 -11.70 -19.65 1.70
C ASP A 133 -10.34 -19.25 2.29
N ASP A 134 -9.99 -19.88 3.42
CA ASP A 134 -8.73 -19.61 4.14
C ASP A 134 -7.50 -19.85 3.25
N ALA A 135 -7.56 -20.73 2.24
CA ALA A 135 -6.43 -20.94 1.32
C ALA A 135 -6.27 -19.75 0.37
N PHE A 136 -7.36 -19.25 -0.23
CA PHE A 136 -7.31 -18.05 -1.06
C PHE A 136 -6.88 -16.81 -0.28
N ILE A 137 -7.36 -16.65 0.95
CA ILE A 137 -6.92 -15.58 1.84
C ILE A 137 -5.43 -15.71 2.15
N SER A 138 -4.99 -16.92 2.52
CA SER A 138 -3.60 -17.22 2.85
C SER A 138 -2.65 -16.93 1.69
N ASP A 139 -3.01 -17.39 0.49
CA ASP A 139 -2.06 -17.54 -0.60
C ASP A 139 -2.10 -16.35 -1.58
N ALA A 140 -3.21 -15.61 -1.63
CA ALA A 140 -3.39 -14.48 -2.54
C ALA A 140 -3.67 -13.15 -1.83
N VAL A 141 -4.68 -13.10 -0.95
CA VAL A 141 -5.11 -11.82 -0.33
C VAL A 141 -4.09 -11.31 0.67
N TRP A 142 -3.60 -12.19 1.56
CA TRP A 142 -2.72 -11.80 2.65
C TRP A 142 -1.36 -11.27 2.20
N PRO A 143 -0.64 -11.90 1.25
CA PRO A 143 0.59 -11.34 0.71
C PRO A 143 0.38 -9.93 0.14
N LEU A 144 -0.65 -9.74 -0.67
CA LEU A 144 -0.97 -8.43 -1.26
C LEU A 144 -1.33 -7.38 -0.21
N PHE A 145 -2.04 -7.79 0.85
CA PHE A 145 -2.37 -6.92 1.97
C PHE A 145 -1.13 -6.47 2.75
N LYS A 146 -0.18 -7.39 2.99
CA LYS A 146 1.11 -7.04 3.60
C LYS A 146 1.91 -6.08 2.73
N ASP A 147 1.97 -6.33 1.42
CA ASP A 147 2.68 -5.46 0.48
C ASP A 147 2.08 -4.05 0.41
N ALA A 148 0.75 -3.92 0.57
CA ALA A 148 0.07 -2.63 0.63
C ALA A 148 0.19 -1.93 2.00
N SER A 149 0.50 -2.65 3.07
CA SER A 149 0.57 -2.10 4.42
C SER A 149 1.91 -1.43 4.69
N HIS A 150 1.88 -0.28 5.37
CA HIS A 150 3.09 0.34 5.94
C HIS A 150 3.45 -0.21 7.32
N LEU A 151 2.66 -1.14 7.87
CA LEU A 151 2.92 -1.79 9.13
C LEU A 151 3.51 -3.20 8.89
N PRO A 152 4.51 -3.62 9.68
CA PRO A 152 5.04 -4.97 9.59
C PRO A 152 4.05 -5.97 10.22
N LEU A 153 3.17 -6.54 9.40
CA LEU A 153 2.14 -7.48 9.85
C LEU A 153 2.68 -8.92 9.89
N LEU A 154 2.36 -9.63 10.97
CA LEU A 154 2.72 -11.04 11.15
C LEU A 154 1.66 -11.99 10.58
N ASP A 155 2.09 -13.12 10.04
CA ASP A 155 1.19 -14.10 9.41
C ASP A 155 0.13 -14.67 10.38
N GLU A 156 0.46 -14.74 11.67
CA GLU A 156 -0.46 -15.20 12.72
C GLU A 156 -1.61 -14.21 12.95
N TRP A 157 -1.38 -12.93 12.68
CA TRP A 157 -2.39 -11.87 12.81
C TRP A 157 -3.39 -11.87 11.66
N ARG A 158 -3.13 -12.63 10.59
CA ARG A 158 -3.93 -12.65 9.35
C ARG A 158 -5.43 -12.73 9.61
N LYS A 159 -5.87 -13.67 10.44
CA LYS A 159 -7.30 -13.91 10.67
C LYS A 159 -7.99 -12.70 11.31
N ASP A 160 -7.36 -12.12 12.32
CA ASP A 160 -7.91 -10.98 13.05
C ASP A 160 -7.82 -9.69 12.23
N VAL A 161 -6.70 -9.47 11.54
CA VAL A 161 -6.49 -8.29 10.68
C VAL A 161 -7.42 -8.30 9.48
N ILE A 162 -7.58 -9.43 8.78
CA ILE A 162 -8.49 -9.53 7.63
C ILE A 162 -9.94 -9.30 8.07
N ARG A 163 -10.35 -9.84 9.23
CA ARG A 163 -11.69 -9.58 9.79
C ARG A 163 -11.91 -8.09 10.03
N VAL A 164 -10.99 -7.43 10.73
CA VAL A 164 -11.09 -6.00 11.04
C VAL A 164 -11.03 -5.15 9.76
N ALA A 165 -10.20 -5.53 8.80
CA ALA A 165 -10.11 -4.84 7.51
C ALA A 165 -11.44 -4.87 6.73
N VAL A 166 -12.16 -5.99 6.78
CA VAL A 166 -13.51 -6.07 6.20
C VAL A 166 -14.51 -5.21 6.99
N GLU A 167 -14.47 -5.26 8.33
CA GLU A 167 -15.37 -4.48 9.20
C GLU A 167 -15.19 -2.96 9.04
N HIS A 168 -13.96 -2.49 8.89
CA HIS A 168 -13.64 -1.06 8.65
C HIS A 168 -13.71 -0.66 7.17
N GLY A 169 -13.95 -1.61 6.26
CA GLY A 169 -14.06 -1.34 4.82
C GLY A 169 -12.71 -1.03 4.14
N TRP A 170 -11.58 -1.38 4.75
CA TRP A 170 -10.27 -1.32 4.12
C TRP A 170 -10.05 -2.45 3.13
N LEU A 171 -10.67 -3.62 3.38
CA LEU A 171 -10.75 -4.71 2.43
C LEU A 171 -12.20 -4.83 1.95
N LYS A 172 -12.44 -4.39 0.72
CA LYS A 172 -13.74 -4.45 0.05
C LYS A 172 -13.70 -5.48 -1.06
N CYS A 173 -14.87 -5.99 -1.39
CA CYS A 173 -15.02 -6.77 -2.60
C CYS A 173 -16.19 -6.29 -3.42
N HIS A 174 -15.92 -6.12 -4.70
CA HIS A 174 -16.84 -5.63 -5.69
C HIS A 174 -17.27 -6.78 -6.57
N GLY A 175 -18.53 -7.21 -6.39
CA GLY A 175 -19.11 -8.29 -7.15
C GLY A 175 -19.27 -7.93 -8.63
N GLY A 176 -18.90 -8.83 -9.53
CA GLY A 176 -19.02 -8.61 -10.95
C GLY A 176 -19.71 -9.74 -11.71
N LEU A 177 -19.63 -9.67 -13.03
CA LEU A 177 -20.04 -10.70 -13.95
C LEU A 177 -18.85 -11.62 -14.18
N ALA A 178 -18.94 -12.88 -13.71
CA ALA A 178 -17.91 -13.93 -13.82
C ALA A 178 -16.54 -13.65 -13.19
N VAL A 179 -16.25 -12.42 -12.78
CA VAL A 179 -15.06 -11.98 -12.04
C VAL A 179 -15.48 -10.98 -10.99
N ASP A 180 -14.79 -11.00 -9.86
CA ASP A 180 -14.93 -10.02 -8.78
C ASP A 180 -13.62 -9.24 -8.65
N VAL A 181 -13.68 -8.06 -8.02
CA VAL A 181 -12.49 -7.26 -7.70
C VAL A 181 -12.40 -7.06 -6.21
N LEU A 182 -11.29 -7.51 -5.62
CA LEU A 182 -10.91 -7.18 -4.25
C LEU A 182 -10.16 -5.85 -4.26
N GLU A 183 -10.56 -4.95 -3.38
CA GLU A 183 -9.97 -3.65 -3.18
C GLU A 183 -9.40 -3.56 -1.76
N ILE A 184 -8.12 -3.26 -1.69
CA ILE A 184 -7.40 -2.95 -0.45
C ILE A 184 -7.14 -1.45 -0.46
N ASP A 185 -7.63 -0.75 0.56
CA ASP A 185 -7.38 0.66 0.82
C ASP A 185 -6.99 0.87 2.29
N LEU A 186 -5.68 0.90 2.52
CA LEU A 186 -5.07 1.13 3.85
C LEU A 186 -4.59 2.58 4.01
N SER A 187 -5.02 3.48 3.12
CA SER A 187 -4.75 4.93 3.24
C SER A 187 -5.62 5.61 4.30
N ALA A 188 -6.54 4.86 4.92
CA ALA A 188 -7.43 5.37 5.96
C ALA A 188 -6.62 5.82 7.20
N PRO A 189 -6.88 7.02 7.74
CA PRO A 189 -6.07 7.59 8.82
C PRO A 189 -6.22 6.82 10.15
N ASP A 190 -7.27 6.03 10.29
CA ASP A 190 -7.52 5.18 11.46
C ASP A 190 -6.84 3.82 11.37
N TYR A 191 -6.32 3.41 10.21
CA TYR A 191 -5.71 2.09 10.01
C TYR A 191 -4.64 1.76 11.06
N GLU A 192 -3.63 2.64 11.20
CA GLU A 192 -2.57 2.44 12.18
C GLU A 192 -3.12 2.45 13.60
N THR A 193 -4.01 3.38 13.91
CA THR A 193 -4.58 3.52 15.26
C THR A 193 -5.36 2.28 15.68
N VAL A 194 -6.16 1.71 14.78
CA VAL A 194 -6.97 0.53 15.05
C VAL A 194 -6.09 -0.71 15.22
N ILE A 195 -5.10 -0.94 14.34
CA ILE A 195 -4.15 -2.06 14.50
C ILE A 195 -3.42 -1.94 15.84
N CYS A 196 -2.98 -0.74 16.19
CA CYS A 196 -2.37 -0.44 17.48
C CYS A 196 -3.28 -0.79 18.66
N ASP A 197 -4.56 -0.43 18.60
CA ASP A 197 -5.51 -0.72 19.67
C ASP A 197 -5.77 -2.23 19.83
N LEU A 198 -5.77 -3.00 18.73
CA LEU A 198 -5.87 -4.47 18.79
C LEU A 198 -4.64 -5.10 19.46
N ILE A 199 -3.45 -4.56 19.21
CA ILE A 199 -2.22 -5.02 19.88
C ILE A 199 -2.29 -4.69 21.37
N ARG A 200 -2.62 -3.44 21.73
CA ARG A 200 -2.75 -3.02 23.15
C ARG A 200 -3.85 -3.79 23.90
N ALA A 201 -4.92 -4.17 23.21
CA ALA A 201 -5.98 -5.03 23.76
C ALA A 201 -5.56 -6.50 23.90
N GLY A 202 -4.36 -6.86 23.42
CA GLY A 202 -3.85 -8.23 23.41
C GLY A 202 -4.63 -9.16 22.49
N GLN A 203 -5.26 -8.63 21.44
CA GLN A 203 -5.92 -9.41 20.39
C GLN A 203 -4.93 -9.80 19.30
N LEU A 204 -3.94 -8.95 19.02
CA LEU A 204 -2.78 -9.27 18.20
C LEU A 204 -1.58 -9.49 19.12
N ARG A 205 -1.03 -10.71 19.14
CA ARG A 205 0.09 -11.08 20.02
C ARG A 205 1.23 -11.69 19.23
N LEU A 206 2.44 -11.59 19.77
CA LEU A 206 3.59 -12.32 19.25
C LEU A 206 3.49 -13.81 19.61
N PRO A 207 3.98 -14.71 18.74
CA PRO A 207 4.06 -16.12 19.06
C PRO A 207 4.92 -16.37 20.30
N GLY A 208 4.32 -16.95 21.34
CA GLY A 208 5.05 -17.42 22.53
C GLY A 208 5.06 -16.51 23.75
N GLU A 209 4.44 -15.32 23.74
CA GLU A 209 4.36 -14.48 24.93
C GLU A 209 3.27 -14.94 25.93
N SER A 210 3.72 -15.57 27.02
CA SER A 210 3.01 -15.56 28.31
C SER A 210 3.53 -14.37 29.14
N SER A 211 2.66 -13.45 29.55
CA SER A 211 2.98 -12.22 30.32
C SER A 211 3.81 -12.50 31.57
N PRO A 212 4.79 -11.64 31.95
CA PRO A 212 4.77 -10.99 33.28
C PRO A 212 5.53 -9.60 33.31
N PRO A 213 5.95 -8.99 34.45
CA PRO A 213 5.52 -7.65 34.86
C PRO A 213 6.64 -6.58 34.99
N VAL A 214 6.18 -5.34 35.15
CA VAL A 214 6.85 -4.04 35.38
C VAL A 214 7.89 -4.03 36.53
N HIS A 215 9.06 -3.34 36.38
CA HIS A 215 9.57 -2.27 37.30
C HIS A 215 11.03 -1.76 37.07
N SER A 216 11.15 -0.41 37.08
CA SER A 216 12.15 0.50 37.71
C SER A 216 13.63 0.58 37.29
N ASP A 217 13.94 1.58 36.46
CA ASP A 217 14.72 2.83 36.71
C ASP A 217 16.10 2.81 37.44
N ASN A 218 17.15 3.38 36.79
CA ASN A 218 18.04 4.44 37.32
C ASN A 218 19.33 4.72 36.48
N GLY A 219 19.44 5.95 35.92
CA GLY A 219 20.49 6.94 36.24
C GLY A 219 21.91 6.94 35.62
N GLY A 220 22.23 8.00 34.83
CA GLY A 220 23.45 8.82 34.99
C GLY A 220 24.60 8.76 33.95
N GLY A 221 24.79 9.84 33.15
CA GLY A 221 25.99 10.12 32.30
C GLY A 221 27.05 10.99 33.01
N PRO A 222 27.81 11.89 32.34
CA PRO A 222 28.23 12.03 30.92
C PRO A 222 29.74 12.43 30.74
N ALA A 223 30.23 12.69 29.50
CA ALA A 223 31.11 13.82 29.09
C ALA A 223 31.64 13.74 27.63
N GLU A 224 31.66 14.91 26.97
CA GLU A 224 31.94 15.28 25.56
C GLU A 224 33.41 15.23 25.08
N ASN A 225 33.60 15.19 23.74
CA ASN A 225 34.47 16.11 22.99
C ASN A 225 34.25 16.01 21.46
N ALA A 226 34.43 17.14 20.76
CA ALA A 226 33.90 17.49 19.44
C ALA A 226 34.95 17.52 18.28
N ASP A 227 34.47 17.95 17.09
CA ASP A 227 35.13 18.45 15.85
C ASP A 227 35.48 17.42 14.73
N SER A 228 35.24 17.59 13.41
CA SER A 228 34.80 18.70 12.51
C SER A 228 34.24 18.11 11.15
N PRO A 229 33.57 18.87 10.25
CA PRO A 229 32.85 18.34 9.07
C PRO A 229 33.59 18.46 7.72
N SER A 230 33.12 17.73 6.68
CA SER A 230 33.58 17.77 5.27
C SER A 230 32.38 17.56 4.30
N PRO A 231 32.49 17.74 2.96
CA PRO A 231 31.90 18.86 2.22
C PRO A 231 30.68 18.49 1.33
N GLY A 232 29.71 19.41 1.25
CA GLY A 232 28.93 19.72 0.05
C GLY A 232 27.95 18.67 -0.49
N ASN A 233 26.88 18.37 0.24
CA ASN A 233 25.79 17.53 -0.25
C ASN A 233 24.67 18.39 -0.87
N LYS A 234 24.28 18.09 -2.11
CA LYS A 234 23.18 18.77 -2.80
C LYS A 234 21.87 18.36 -2.14
N ARG A 235 21.23 19.30 -1.43
CA ARG A 235 19.96 19.08 -0.72
C ARG A 235 18.86 18.53 -1.64
N LEU A 236 18.26 17.40 -1.26
CA LEU A 236 17.10 16.82 -1.93
C LEU A 236 15.79 17.46 -1.44
N THR A 237 14.73 17.43 -2.27
CA THR A 237 13.36 17.74 -1.85
C THR A 237 12.82 16.67 -0.91
N GLY A 238 11.69 16.89 -0.23
CA GLY A 238 11.07 15.87 0.63
C GLY A 238 10.78 14.57 -0.13
N GLU A 239 9.99 14.66 -1.19
CA GLU A 239 9.69 13.51 -2.09
C GLU A 239 10.95 12.88 -2.68
N GLY A 240 11.96 13.69 -3.03
CA GLY A 240 13.22 13.21 -3.57
C GLY A 240 14.07 12.47 -2.54
N LEU A 241 14.02 12.89 -1.28
CA LEU A 241 14.67 12.21 -0.17
C LEU A 241 13.95 10.90 0.16
N GLU A 242 12.63 10.90 0.20
CA GLU A 242 11.82 9.68 0.40
C GLU A 242 12.10 8.63 -0.68
N SER A 243 12.02 9.03 -1.96
CA SER A 243 12.35 8.16 -3.09
C SER A 243 13.80 7.66 -3.08
N HIS A 244 14.71 8.43 -2.48
CA HIS A 244 16.12 8.03 -2.30
C HIS A 244 16.26 6.97 -1.19
N LEU A 245 15.50 7.09 -0.10
CA LEU A 245 15.58 6.18 1.05
C LEU A 245 14.89 4.84 0.80
N CYS A 246 13.84 4.78 -0.03
CA CYS A 246 13.19 3.52 -0.41
C CYS A 246 14.10 2.55 -1.19
N GLN A 247 15.27 2.99 -1.64
CA GLN A 247 16.22 2.18 -2.41
C GLN A 247 17.10 1.29 -1.52
N PHE A 248 17.15 1.57 -0.21
CA PHE A 248 17.96 0.81 0.73
C PHE A 248 17.21 -0.47 1.15
N SER A 249 17.83 -1.61 0.86
CA SER A 249 17.35 -2.94 1.25
C SER A 249 18.50 -3.70 1.90
N GLY A 250 18.58 -3.59 3.22
CA GLY A 250 19.73 -4.04 4.02
C GLY A 250 20.90 -3.05 4.02
N THR A 251 21.98 -3.41 4.73
CA THR A 251 23.17 -2.57 4.91
C THR A 251 24.44 -3.38 4.68
N GLU A 252 25.47 -2.76 4.08
CA GLU A 252 26.80 -3.37 3.95
C GLU A 252 27.75 -2.83 5.03
N ASN A 253 27.52 -1.58 5.47
CA ASN A 253 28.33 -0.92 6.46
C ASN A 253 27.53 -0.65 7.74
N TRP A 254 28.24 -0.68 8.87
CA TRP A 254 27.69 -0.34 10.17
C TRP A 254 28.45 0.86 10.73
N TYR A 255 27.75 1.98 10.90
CA TYR A 255 28.34 3.22 11.40
C TYR A 255 28.10 3.35 12.88
N ARG A 256 29.11 3.78 13.65
CA ARG A 256 28.96 4.06 15.08
C ARG A 256 28.59 5.52 15.28
N HIS A 257 27.69 5.78 16.21
CA HIS A 257 27.48 7.13 16.69
C HIS A 257 28.74 7.64 17.41
N GLY A 258 29.08 8.93 17.23
CA GLY A 258 30.32 9.51 17.74
C GLY A 258 30.42 9.48 19.27
N LEU A 259 29.36 9.95 19.95
CA LEU A 259 29.28 10.00 21.42
C LEU A 259 28.83 8.66 22.03
N VAL A 260 27.71 8.11 21.58
CA VAL A 260 27.15 6.84 22.08
C VAL A 260 27.62 5.68 21.20
N LYS A 261 28.88 5.25 21.38
CA LYS A 261 29.52 4.22 20.52
C LYS A 261 28.83 2.84 20.52
N GLY A 262 27.94 2.62 21.48
CA GLY A 262 27.09 1.43 21.54
C GLY A 262 26.00 1.42 20.48
N MET A 263 25.55 2.59 20.00
CA MET A 263 24.57 2.69 18.95
C MET A 263 25.23 2.62 17.57
N LEU A 264 24.73 1.70 16.75
CA LEU A 264 25.05 1.55 15.34
C LEU A 264 23.92 2.12 14.47
N TYR A 265 24.24 2.44 13.23
CA TYR A 265 23.24 2.77 12.22
C TYR A 265 23.66 2.31 10.82
N THR A 266 22.68 2.12 9.95
CA THR A 266 22.83 1.56 8.59
C THR A 266 23.24 2.60 7.54
N ASP A 267 23.56 2.13 6.33
CA ASP A 267 23.82 2.95 5.15
C ASP A 267 22.64 3.88 4.83
N GLY A 268 21.40 3.41 4.92
CA GLY A 268 20.20 4.21 4.71
C GLY A 268 20.05 5.33 5.72
N VAL A 269 20.23 5.04 7.01
CA VAL A 269 20.16 6.04 8.08
C VAL A 269 21.30 7.07 7.97
N LYS A 270 22.51 6.64 7.58
CA LYS A 270 23.60 7.56 7.28
C LYS A 270 23.24 8.48 6.12
N SER A 271 22.72 7.92 5.03
CA SER A 271 22.31 8.73 3.87
C SER A 271 21.18 9.70 4.22
N PHE A 272 20.27 9.33 5.13
CA PHE A 272 19.27 10.24 5.68
C PHE A 272 19.95 11.41 6.42
N ALA A 273 20.86 11.12 7.36
CA ALA A 273 21.56 12.14 8.12
C ALA A 273 22.40 13.07 7.24
N GLU A 274 23.04 12.56 6.19
CA GLU A 274 23.86 13.35 5.27
C GLU A 274 23.08 14.23 4.29
N LYS A 275 21.85 13.84 3.93
CA LYS A 275 21.03 14.52 2.90
C LYS A 275 19.82 15.25 3.46
N GLY A 276 19.50 15.03 4.74
CA GLY A 276 18.46 15.73 5.48
C GLY A 276 18.91 17.15 5.84
N GLY A 277 18.03 18.14 5.68
CA GLY A 277 18.36 19.54 5.99
C GLY A 277 19.39 20.16 5.02
N ALA A 278 19.90 21.34 5.38
CA ALA A 278 20.94 22.03 4.62
C ALA A 278 22.36 21.57 5.02
N GLU A 279 22.56 21.28 6.31
CA GLU A 279 23.86 20.89 6.89
C GLU A 279 23.89 19.42 7.38
N GLY A 280 22.86 18.64 7.05
CA GLY A 280 22.69 17.28 7.56
C GLY A 280 21.77 17.22 8.79
N ALA A 281 20.98 16.15 8.88
CA ALA A 281 20.09 15.86 9.99
C ALA A 281 20.80 15.06 11.10
N TYR A 282 22.10 15.27 11.31
CA TYR A 282 22.87 14.58 12.36
C TYR A 282 22.36 14.88 13.78
N TRP A 283 21.75 16.05 13.97
CA TRP A 283 21.05 16.39 15.22
C TRP A 283 19.98 15.36 15.59
N PHE A 284 19.34 14.72 14.60
CA PHE A 284 18.36 13.66 14.86
C PHE A 284 19.05 12.41 15.40
N LEU A 285 20.23 12.05 14.86
CA LEU A 285 21.02 10.94 15.40
C LEU A 285 21.45 11.21 16.84
N ASP A 286 21.80 12.46 17.19
CA ASP A 286 22.11 12.84 18.57
C ASP A 286 20.90 12.65 19.49
N VAL A 287 19.71 13.07 19.06
CA VAL A 287 18.45 12.85 19.81
C VAL A 287 18.19 11.35 19.99
N VAL A 288 18.30 10.57 18.91
CA VAL A 288 18.10 9.11 19.00
C VAL A 288 19.13 8.49 19.94
N ALA A 289 20.41 8.81 19.80
CA ALA A 289 21.48 8.25 20.60
C ALA A 289 21.39 8.59 22.09
N THR A 290 21.00 9.82 22.42
CA THR A 290 21.06 10.32 23.81
C THR A 290 19.75 10.13 24.57
N GLU A 291 18.61 10.20 23.88
CA GLU A 291 17.29 10.19 24.52
C GLU A 291 16.49 8.92 24.23
N ILE A 292 16.63 8.33 23.04
CA ILE A 292 15.79 7.20 22.60
C ILE A 292 16.50 5.85 22.79
N PHE A 293 17.79 5.77 22.47
CA PHE A 293 18.62 4.58 22.61
C PHE A 293 18.62 3.98 24.02
N PRO A 294 18.59 4.78 25.11
CA PRO A 294 18.46 4.23 26.46
C PRO A 294 17.15 3.45 26.68
N LEU A 295 16.07 3.73 25.94
CA LEU A 295 14.80 3.01 26.04
C LEU A 295 14.92 1.56 25.59
N LEU A 296 15.87 1.26 24.69
CA LEU A 296 16.11 -0.09 24.16
C LEU A 296 16.57 -1.08 25.24
N ARG A 297 16.96 -0.59 26.43
CA ARG A 297 17.28 -1.45 27.58
C ARG A 297 16.07 -2.23 28.09
N ASN A 298 14.87 -1.66 27.95
CA ASN A 298 13.62 -2.24 28.43
C ASN A 298 12.76 -2.75 27.27
N GLU A 299 12.90 -2.15 26.09
CA GLU A 299 12.10 -2.45 24.92
C GLU A 299 12.99 -3.11 23.86
N PRO A 300 12.70 -4.34 23.41
CA PRO A 300 13.55 -5.03 22.43
C PRO A 300 13.51 -4.35 21.05
N PHE A 301 12.49 -3.55 20.81
CA PHE A 301 12.25 -2.87 19.54
C PHE A 301 11.61 -1.51 19.79
N LEU A 302 12.04 -0.51 19.02
CA LEU A 302 11.49 0.84 19.05
C LEU A 302 11.17 1.29 17.62
N SER A 303 9.94 1.74 17.39
CA SER A 303 9.56 2.44 16.16
C SER A 303 9.55 3.94 16.42
N ILE A 304 10.38 4.65 15.67
CA ILE A 304 10.63 6.08 15.81
C ILE A 304 10.07 6.79 14.58
N VAL A 305 9.21 7.79 14.79
CA VAL A 305 8.67 8.64 13.73
C VAL A 305 9.08 10.08 13.99
N LEU A 306 9.83 10.67 13.06
CA LEU A 306 10.12 12.10 13.00
C LEU A 306 9.16 12.76 12.01
N SER A 307 8.16 13.47 12.55
CA SER A 307 7.20 14.24 11.77
C SER A 307 7.65 15.69 11.66
N VAL A 308 7.91 16.17 10.44
CA VAL A 308 8.37 17.53 10.17
C VAL A 308 7.29 18.32 9.45
N GLN A 309 6.91 19.48 10.02
CA GLN A 309 5.95 20.41 9.42
C GLN A 309 6.54 21.82 9.37
N GLY A 310 6.95 22.23 8.16
CA GLY A 310 7.58 23.53 7.94
C GLY A 310 8.96 23.60 8.60
N ARG A 311 9.08 24.37 9.69
CA ARG A 311 10.33 24.50 10.46
C ARG A 311 10.28 23.84 11.83
N LYS A 312 9.24 23.05 12.11
CA LYS A 312 9.04 22.38 13.40
C LYS A 312 9.00 20.88 13.19
N ALA A 313 9.41 20.15 14.21
CA ALA A 313 9.36 18.69 14.19
C ALA A 313 8.80 18.12 15.49
N THR A 314 8.24 16.92 15.41
CA THR A 314 7.89 16.11 16.57
C THR A 314 8.48 14.73 16.36
N VAL A 315 9.20 14.23 17.35
CA VAL A 315 9.71 12.85 17.36
C VAL A 315 8.86 12.05 18.33
N LYS A 316 8.31 10.94 17.86
CA LYS A 316 7.52 9.99 18.64
C LYS A 316 8.17 8.63 18.62
N VAL A 317 8.16 7.94 19.76
CA VAL A 317 8.73 6.60 19.91
C VAL A 317 7.69 5.68 20.52
N VAL A 318 7.49 4.53 19.88
CA VAL A 318 6.65 3.44 20.37
C VAL A 318 7.44 2.14 20.47
N ASP A 319 6.99 1.20 21.29
CA ASP A 319 7.58 -0.13 21.53
C ASP A 319 7.34 -1.17 20.41
N GLY A 320 6.69 -0.77 19.30
CA GLY A 320 6.23 -1.69 18.25
C GLY A 320 4.85 -2.31 18.52
N ASN A 321 4.38 -2.29 19.77
CA ASN A 321 3.00 -2.60 20.17
C ASN A 321 2.13 -1.34 20.30
N CYS A 322 2.64 -0.25 19.70
CA CYS A 322 2.07 1.08 19.72
C CYS A 322 1.94 1.70 21.11
N GLN A 323 2.55 1.18 22.17
CA GLN A 323 2.60 1.93 23.41
C GLN A 323 3.51 3.15 23.20
N MET A 324 2.98 4.36 23.45
CA MET A 324 3.80 5.57 23.39
C MET A 324 4.78 5.56 24.55
N LEU A 325 6.07 5.53 24.24
CA LEU A 325 7.14 5.52 25.23
C LEU A 325 7.71 6.91 25.45
N TRP A 326 7.80 7.70 24.38
CA TRP A 326 8.49 8.99 24.41
C TRP A 326 8.04 9.92 23.28
N GLU A 327 7.94 11.22 23.59
CA GLU A 327 7.64 12.27 22.62
C GLU A 327 8.50 13.50 22.90
N LYS A 328 9.04 14.13 21.85
CA LYS A 328 9.72 15.42 21.93
C LYS A 328 9.35 16.34 20.79
N ARG A 329 9.12 17.60 21.14
CA ARG A 329 8.91 18.68 20.17
C ARG A 329 10.22 19.41 19.90
N ILE A 330 10.45 19.71 18.64
CA ILE A 330 11.61 20.43 18.12
C ILE A 330 11.10 21.75 17.54
N ASP A 331 11.43 22.85 18.21
CA ASP A 331 10.91 24.18 17.87
C ASP A 331 11.48 24.77 16.58
N PHE A 332 12.66 24.29 16.15
CA PHE A 332 13.30 24.71 14.92
C PHE A 332 14.09 23.56 14.28
N THR A 333 13.85 23.32 13.00
CA THR A 333 14.64 22.43 12.14
C THR A 333 14.61 22.94 10.70
N ASP A 334 15.66 22.65 9.95
CA ASP A 334 15.77 22.88 8.50
C ASP A 334 15.48 21.62 7.68
N MET A 335 15.13 20.51 8.35
CA MET A 335 14.76 19.22 7.74
C MET A 335 13.60 19.37 6.74
N GLN A 336 13.59 18.54 5.71
CA GLN A 336 12.48 18.47 4.76
C GLN A 336 11.18 18.06 5.47
N THR A 337 10.08 18.74 5.14
CA THR A 337 8.72 18.34 5.54
C THR A 337 8.47 16.90 5.11
N GLY A 338 7.92 16.10 6.00
CA GLY A 338 7.64 14.67 5.79
C GLY A 338 7.58 13.92 7.10
N ASP A 339 7.10 12.68 7.03
CA ASP A 339 7.13 11.71 8.14
C ASP A 339 8.22 10.69 7.87
N TRP A 340 9.26 10.71 8.70
CA TRP A 340 10.46 9.88 8.53
C TRP A 340 10.45 8.78 9.60
N LYS A 341 10.29 7.53 9.18
CA LYS A 341 10.17 6.36 10.07
C LYS A 341 11.49 5.60 10.16
N PHE A 342 11.81 5.12 11.36
CA PHE A 342 13.01 4.35 11.67
C PHE A 342 12.67 3.27 12.68
N TYR A 343 13.45 2.20 12.67
CA TYR A 343 13.43 1.17 13.70
C TYR A 343 14.75 1.16 14.46
N LEU A 344 14.68 0.91 15.76
CA LEU A 344 15.84 0.73 16.61
C LEU A 344 15.70 -0.59 17.36
N THR A 345 16.59 -1.53 17.08
CA THR A 345 16.65 -2.86 17.72
C THR A 345 18.08 -3.38 17.70
N ASP A 346 18.45 -4.27 18.60
CA ASP A 346 19.82 -4.85 18.68
C ASP A 346 20.96 -3.80 18.65
N ASN A 347 20.69 -2.64 19.26
CA ASN A 347 21.53 -1.44 19.25
C ASN A 347 21.77 -0.78 17.88
N VAL A 348 20.98 -1.12 16.87
CA VAL A 348 21.07 -0.64 15.50
C VAL A 348 19.85 0.21 15.15
N LEU A 349 20.08 1.46 14.72
CA LEU A 349 19.09 2.31 14.07
C LEU A 349 19.08 2.05 12.55
N LEU A 350 17.91 1.76 11.99
CA LEU A 350 17.76 1.32 10.60
C LEU A 350 16.46 1.86 9.97
N LEU A 351 16.43 1.95 8.64
CA LEU A 351 15.21 2.29 7.90
C LEU A 351 14.26 1.10 7.81
N PRO A 352 12.93 1.29 7.62
CA PRO A 352 11.98 0.20 7.48
C PRO A 352 12.31 -0.81 6.37
N GLY A 353 12.92 -0.38 5.26
CA GLY A 353 13.35 -1.28 4.18
C GLY A 353 14.63 -2.06 4.49
N GLU A 354 15.34 -1.71 5.56
CA GLU A 354 16.58 -2.37 6.00
C GLU A 354 16.38 -3.33 7.18
N TYR A 355 15.15 -3.41 7.71
CA TYR A 355 14.71 -4.40 8.71
C TYR A 355 14.25 -5.67 8.00
#